data_AF-A0A6P1YJ28-F1
#
_entry.id   AF-A0A6P1YJ28-F1
#
_cell.length_a   1.000
_cell.length_b   1.000
_cell.length_c   1.000
_cell.angle_alpha   90.00
_cell.angle_beta   90.00
_cell.angle_gamma   90.00
#
_symmetry.space_group_name_H-M   'P 1'
#
loop_
_entity.id
_entity.type
_entity.pdbx_description
1 polymer ?
#
loop_
_entity_poly.entity_id
_entity_poly.type
_entity_poly.pdbx_seq_one_letter_code
_entity_poly.pdbx_strand_id
1 'polypeptide(L)'
;MMLQALRVDQDQAAPAGARDDLPRALPRRPVDTATIAQLMSQQLDIANPGSDAEALRLLRQIFPAAPLSVRVAALARRRVE
;
A
#
# COMPACT_ATOMS: atom_id res chain seq x y z
N MET A 1 37.82 -4.19 -19.24
CA MET A 1 37.57 -5.09 -18.09
C MET A 1 36.07 -5.17 -17.85
N MET A 2 35.56 -6.41 -17.69
CA MET A 2 34.37 -6.88 -16.93
C MET A 2 32.97 -6.28 -17.20
N LEU A 3 31.85 -6.97 -16.97
CA LEU A 3 31.32 -8.33 -17.24
C LEU A 3 29.85 -8.28 -16.77
N GLN A 4 29.05 -9.23 -17.24
CA GLN A 4 27.59 -9.31 -17.23
C GLN A 4 26.90 -9.58 -15.87
N ALA A 5 25.56 -9.59 -15.93
CA ALA A 5 24.54 -10.25 -15.07
C ALA A 5 23.79 -9.28 -14.14
N LEU A 6 22.46 -9.20 -14.15
CA LEU A 6 21.53 -10.31 -13.89
C LEU A 6 20.14 -10.02 -14.50
N ARG A 7 19.58 -10.97 -15.25
CA ARG A 7 18.14 -11.02 -15.54
C ARG A 7 17.44 -11.60 -14.30
N VAL A 8 16.47 -10.89 -13.76
CA VAL A 8 15.41 -11.49 -12.94
C VAL A 8 14.10 -11.19 -13.63
N ASP A 9 13.64 -12.24 -14.28
CA ASP A 9 12.25 -12.64 -14.46
C ASP A 9 11.25 -11.94 -13.51
N GLN A 10 10.30 -11.19 -14.09
CA GLN A 10 8.96 -11.14 -13.53
C GLN A 10 8.00 -11.58 -14.64
N ASP A 11 7.87 -12.90 -14.71
CA ASP A 11 6.73 -13.63 -15.23
C ASP A 11 5.40 -12.97 -14.81
N GLN A 12 4.74 -12.40 -15.81
CA GLN A 12 3.38 -12.74 -16.21
C GLN A 12 2.24 -12.63 -15.17
N ALA A 13 1.41 -11.60 -15.37
CA ALA A 13 -0.03 -11.77 -15.39
C ALA A 13 -0.64 -10.92 -16.52
N ALA A 14 -0.85 -11.54 -17.68
CA ALA A 14 -1.79 -11.07 -18.70
C ALA A 14 -2.96 -12.07 -18.76
N PRO A 15 -4.11 -11.79 -19.39
CA PRO A 15 -4.83 -10.52 -19.55
C PRO A 15 -6.32 -10.72 -19.14
N ALA A 16 -6.86 -9.90 -18.25
CA ALA A 16 -8.29 -9.99 -17.92
C ALA A 16 -9.11 -8.90 -18.60
N GLY A 17 -9.48 -9.18 -19.85
CA GLY A 17 -10.73 -8.71 -20.43
C GLY A 17 -10.75 -7.27 -20.95
N ALA A 18 -10.75 -7.16 -22.28
CA ALA A 18 -11.45 -6.09 -22.97
C ALA A 18 -12.87 -5.96 -22.39
N ARG A 19 -13.09 -4.91 -21.61
CA ARG A 19 -14.42 -4.35 -21.37
C ARG A 19 -14.30 -2.86 -21.64
N ASP A 20 -14.58 -2.55 -22.90
CA ASP A 20 -15.09 -1.25 -23.33
C ASP A 20 -16.13 -0.72 -22.34
N ASP A 21 -16.20 0.61 -22.25
CA ASP A 21 -17.20 1.41 -21.54
C ASP A 21 -16.95 1.76 -20.06
N LEU A 22 -15.89 2.54 -19.78
CA LEU A 22 -15.93 3.50 -18.67
C LEU A 22 -15.28 4.84 -19.11
N PRO A 23 -15.93 5.98 -18.81
CA PRO A 23 -15.51 7.28 -19.31
C PRO A 23 -14.16 7.65 -18.73
N ARG A 24 -13.18 7.83 -19.63
CA ARG A 24 -11.90 8.54 -19.48
C ARG A 24 -11.52 8.78 -18.02
N ALA A 25 -11.00 7.72 -17.38
CA ALA A 25 -10.38 7.84 -16.08
C ALA A 25 -9.29 8.92 -16.19
N LEU A 26 -9.55 10.07 -15.57
CA LEU A 26 -8.52 11.08 -15.35
C LEU A 26 -7.31 10.37 -14.74
N PRO A 27 -6.06 10.71 -15.12
CA PRO A 27 -4.89 10.17 -14.45
C PRO A 27 -4.92 10.68 -13.02
N ARG A 28 -5.59 9.94 -12.13
CA ARG A 28 -5.55 10.14 -10.70
C ARG A 28 -4.11 9.85 -10.35
N ARG A 29 -3.31 10.92 -10.24
CA ARG A 29 -1.91 10.85 -9.81
C ARG A 29 -1.84 9.77 -8.73
N PRO A 30 -1.05 8.69 -8.92
CA PRO A 30 -1.03 7.61 -7.95
C PRO A 30 -0.67 8.25 -6.63
N VAL A 31 -1.66 8.32 -5.74
CA VAL A 31 -1.40 8.71 -4.37
C VAL A 31 -0.46 7.64 -3.86
N ASP A 32 0.75 8.04 -3.48
CA ASP A 32 1.81 7.11 -3.14
C ASP A 32 1.41 6.35 -1.87
N THR A 33 0.80 5.18 -2.08
CA THR A 33 0.21 4.36 -1.03
C THR A 33 1.27 3.86 -0.06
N ALA A 34 2.52 3.73 -0.52
CA ALA A 34 3.65 3.35 0.29
C ALA A 34 4.05 4.46 1.27
N THR A 35 4.06 5.72 0.83
CA THR A 35 4.28 6.90 1.67
C THR A 35 3.17 7.03 2.72
N ILE A 36 1.89 6.85 2.32
CA ILE A 36 0.78 6.87 3.27
C ILE A 36 0.91 5.74 4.29
N ALA A 37 1.22 4.52 3.86
CA ALA A 37 1.42 3.39 4.77
C ALA A 37 2.59 3.64 5.75
N GLN A 38 3.65 4.33 5.31
CA GLN A 38 4.77 4.70 6.19
C GLN A 38 4.36 5.76 7.22
N LEU A 39 3.59 6.77 6.83
CA LEU A 39 3.04 7.77 7.75
C LEU A 39 2.10 7.12 8.78
N MET A 40 1.27 6.19 8.34
CA MET A 40 0.39 5.41 9.22
C MET A 40 1.17 4.57 10.22
N SER A 41 2.25 3.91 9.79
CA SER A 41 3.12 3.13 10.69
C SER A 41 3.67 4.01 11.81
N GLN A 42 4.24 5.17 11.47
CA GLN A 42 4.75 6.14 12.44
C GLN A 42 3.68 6.61 13.42
N GLN A 43 2.43 6.80 12.97
CA GLN A 43 1.33 7.13 13.87
C GLN A 43 0.97 5.98 14.81
N LEU A 44 1.07 4.73 14.37
CA LEU A 44 0.89 3.58 15.25
C LEU A 44 2.01 3.46 16.29
N ASP A 45 3.24 3.83 15.95
CA ASP A 45 4.35 3.84 16.92
C ASP A 45 4.16 4.90 18.01
N ILE A 46 3.63 6.09 17.65
CA ILE A 46 3.31 7.14 18.61
C ILE A 46 2.10 6.76 19.48
N ALA A 47 1.03 6.24 18.86
CA ALA A 47 -0.19 5.90 19.57
C ALA A 47 -0.08 4.61 20.40
N ASN A 48 0.87 3.73 20.05
CA ASN A 48 1.15 2.44 20.67
C ASN A 48 -0.13 1.64 21.06
N PRO A 49 -0.98 1.26 20.10
CA PRO A 49 -2.21 0.52 20.38
C PRO A 49 -1.90 -0.86 20.96
N GLY A 50 -2.71 -1.29 21.92
CA GLY A 50 -2.57 -2.58 22.60
C GLY A 50 -3.05 -3.77 21.77
N SER A 51 -3.71 -3.53 20.63
CA SER A 51 -4.18 -4.57 19.73
C SER A 51 -4.25 -4.12 18.27
N ASP A 52 -4.30 -5.08 17.35
CA ASP A 52 -4.46 -4.80 15.91
C ASP A 52 -5.81 -4.18 15.57
N ALA A 53 -6.86 -4.62 16.26
CA ALA A 53 -8.21 -4.09 16.07
C ALA A 53 -8.26 -2.60 16.45
N GLU A 54 -7.59 -2.25 17.56
CA GLU A 54 -7.42 -0.86 17.99
C GLU A 54 -6.56 -0.06 17.00
N ALA A 55 -5.45 -0.62 16.51
CA ALA A 55 -4.60 0.00 15.51
C ALA A 55 -5.37 0.34 14.22
N LEU A 56 -6.12 -0.62 13.67
CA LEU A 56 -6.94 -0.39 12.48
C LEU A 56 -8.08 0.60 12.73
N ARG A 57 -8.65 0.62 13.94
CA ARG A 57 -9.67 1.59 14.33
C ARG A 57 -9.09 3.01 14.37
N LEU A 58 -7.91 3.19 14.97
CA LEU A 58 -7.18 4.46 15.00
C LEU A 58 -6.84 4.92 13.58
N LEU A 59 -6.26 4.05 12.74
CA LEU A 59 -5.94 4.39 11.36
C LEU A 59 -7.18 4.76 10.54
N ARG A 60 -8.34 4.14 10.81
CA ARG A 60 -9.60 4.52 10.16
C ARG A 60 -10.08 5.91 10.59
N GLN A 61 -9.89 6.28 11.86
CA GLN A 61 -10.28 7.59 12.39
C GLN A 61 -9.36 8.71 11.88
N ILE A 62 -8.05 8.47 11.86
CA ILE A 62 -7.05 9.46 11.45
C ILE A 62 -7.00 9.59 9.92
N PHE A 63 -7.16 8.47 9.20
CA PHE A 63 -7.08 8.41 7.73
C PHE A 63 -8.36 7.82 7.12
N PRO A 64 -9.50 8.54 7.18
CA PRO A 64 -10.78 8.01 6.71
C PRO A 64 -10.80 7.77 5.18
N ALA A 65 -10.09 8.60 4.42
CA ALA A 65 -10.00 8.51 2.96
C ALA A 65 -9.06 7.41 2.43
N ALA A 66 -8.23 6.83 3.29
CA ALA A 66 -7.32 5.76 2.87
C ALA A 66 -8.06 4.42 2.70
N PRO A 67 -7.76 3.61 1.68
CA PRO A 67 -8.36 2.30 1.53
C PRO A 67 -7.88 1.32 2.62
N LEU A 68 -8.70 0.30 2.91
CA LEU A 68 -8.39 -0.70 3.94
C LEU A 68 -7.05 -1.41 3.68
N SER A 69 -6.75 -1.72 2.42
CA SER A 69 -5.50 -2.36 2.00
C SER A 69 -4.25 -1.58 2.45
N VAL A 70 -4.29 -0.24 2.41
CA VAL A 70 -3.17 0.61 2.85
C VAL A 70 -3.02 0.60 4.37
N ARG A 71 -4.13 0.59 5.11
CA ARG A 71 -4.11 0.49 6.58
C ARG A 71 -3.55 -0.84 7.06
N VAL A 72 -3.89 -1.94 6.37
CA VAL A 72 -3.33 -3.28 6.65
C VAL A 72 -1.85 -3.34 6.30
N ALA A 73 -1.42 -2.75 5.16
CA ALA A 73 -0.01 -2.66 4.80
C ALA A 73 0.82 -1.88 5.84
N ALA A 74 0.27 -0.79 6.39
CA ALA A 74 0.90 -0.05 7.48
C ALA A 74 1.04 -0.90 8.75
N LEU A 75 -0.02 -1.63 9.12
CA LEU A 75 0.02 -2.53 10.28
C LEU A 75 1.04 -3.67 10.10
N ALA A 76 1.13 -4.24 8.89
CA ALA A 76 2.08 -5.30 8.58
C ALA A 76 3.54 -4.82 8.68
N ARG A 77 3.82 -3.58 8.24
CA ARG A 77 5.17 -2.99 8.32
C ARG A 77 5.68 -2.89 9.76
N ARG A 78 4.84 -2.43 10.69
CA ARG A 78 5.18 -2.31 12.12
C ARG A 78 5.61 -3.63 12.78
N ARG A 79 5.21 -4.79 12.24
CA ARG A 79 5.54 -6.11 12.82
C ARG A 79 6.87 -6.70 12.33
N VAL A 80 7.43 -6.12 11.29
CA VAL A 80 8.64 -6.65 10.63
C VAL A 80 9.91 -5.91 11.12
N GLU A 81 9.73 -4.80 11.83
CA GLU A 81 10.80 -4.06 12.53
C GLU A 81 10.96 -4.56 13.98
#